data_AF-A0A452QGZ8-F1
#
_entry.id   AF-A0A452QGZ8-F1
#
_cell.length_a   1.000
_cell.length_b   1.000
_cell.length_c   1.000
_cell.angle_alpha   90.00
_cell.angle_beta   90.00
_cell.angle_gamma   90.00
#
_symmetry.space_group_name_H-M   'P 1'
#
loop_
_entity.id
_entity.type
_entity.pdbx_description
1 polymer ?
#
loop_
_entity_poly.entity_id
_entity_poly.type
_entity_poly.pdbx_seq_one_letter_code
_entity_poly.pdbx_strand_id
1 'polypeptide(L)'
;MSSATRVALVTGANKGIGFAIARDLCQQFSGDVVLTARDEARGLAAVQQLQAEGLSPRFHKLDIDDLQSIRALRDFLRKEYGGLDVLVNNAGIAFKTDDPTPFDIQAEVTMKTNFFGTRDVCTELLPLMKPQGEPHQGPKLWCFWHDLPLPLWPHLQTPGPSPCSATPA
;
A
#
# COMPACT_ATOMS: atom_id res chain seq x y z
N MET A 1 25.75 15.48 -11.16
CA MET A 1 24.53 14.80 -11.62
C MET A 1 23.41 15.22 -10.69
N SER A 2 22.36 15.86 -11.19
CA SER A 2 21.18 16.19 -10.37
C SER A 2 20.59 14.88 -9.86
N SER A 3 20.61 14.64 -8.56
CA SER A 3 19.91 13.50 -7.96
C SER A 3 18.43 13.72 -8.21
N ALA A 4 17.78 12.85 -8.99
CA ALA A 4 16.34 12.93 -9.20
C ALA A 4 15.62 12.73 -7.86
N THR A 5 14.62 13.56 -7.56
CA THR A 5 13.84 13.49 -6.32
C THR A 5 13.37 12.07 -6.08
N ARG A 6 13.56 11.58 -4.84
CA ARG A 6 13.07 10.25 -4.43
C ARG A 6 11.55 10.27 -4.31
N VAL A 7 10.90 9.16 -4.60
CA VAL A 7 9.44 9.08 -4.55
C VAL A 7 8.95 7.79 -3.89
N ALA A 8 8.03 7.94 -2.94
CA ALA A 8 7.27 6.87 -2.34
C ALA A 8 5.82 6.90 -2.84
N LEU A 9 5.27 5.74 -3.20
CA LEU A 9 3.91 5.58 -3.70
C LEU A 9 3.10 4.71 -2.75
N VAL A 10 1.91 5.16 -2.36
CA VAL A 10 0.97 4.36 -1.57
C VAL A 10 -0.34 4.17 -2.34
N THR A 11 -0.71 2.92 -2.62
CA THR A 11 -1.98 2.62 -3.31
C THR A 11 -3.15 2.66 -2.33
N GLY A 12 -4.29 3.25 -2.76
CA GLY A 12 -5.52 3.26 -1.95
C GLY A 12 -5.39 4.03 -0.64
N ALA A 13 -4.67 5.15 -0.66
CA ALA A 13 -4.26 5.91 0.52
C ALA A 13 -5.23 7.06 0.89
N ASN A 14 -6.45 7.08 0.35
CA ASN A 14 -7.45 8.08 0.71
C ASN A 14 -8.14 7.84 2.08
N LYS A 15 -7.91 6.70 2.73
CA LYS A 15 -8.49 6.36 4.04
C LYS A 15 -7.73 5.23 4.73
N GLY A 16 -8.03 4.99 6.00
CA GLY A 16 -7.59 3.81 6.75
C GLY A 16 -6.07 3.69 6.84
N ILE A 17 -5.58 2.45 6.73
CA ILE A 17 -4.16 2.13 6.87
C ILE A 17 -3.32 2.86 5.81
N GLY A 18 -3.73 2.88 4.54
CA GLY A 18 -3.01 3.59 3.49
C GLY A 18 -2.85 5.09 3.75
N PHE A 19 -3.87 5.73 4.31
CA PHE A 19 -3.79 7.15 4.71
C PHE A 19 -2.77 7.36 5.82
N ALA A 20 -2.79 6.51 6.86
CA ALA A 20 -1.82 6.58 7.94
C ALA A 20 -0.39 6.33 7.43
N ILE A 21 -0.18 5.36 6.54
CA ILE A 21 1.12 5.11 5.92
C ILE A 21 1.58 6.32 5.10
N ALA A 22 0.70 6.91 4.28
CA ALA A 22 1.03 8.10 3.50
C ALA A 22 1.40 9.29 4.39
N ARG A 23 0.69 9.49 5.51
CA ARG A 23 1.01 10.50 6.52
C ARG A 23 2.40 10.28 7.10
N ASP A 24 2.68 9.07 7.59
CA ASP A 24 3.94 8.74 8.26
C ASP A 24 5.12 8.82 7.26
N LEU A 25 4.92 8.40 6.00
CA LEU A 25 5.88 8.61 4.94
C LEU A 25 6.13 10.11 4.69
N CYS A 26 5.10 10.96 4.67
CA CYS A 26 5.31 12.40 4.50
C CYS A 26 6.16 13.01 5.63
N GLN A 27 6.13 12.43 6.82
CA GLN A 27 6.91 12.91 7.97
C GLN A 27 8.37 12.41 7.94
N GLN A 28 8.61 11.21 7.42
CA GLN A 28 9.89 10.50 7.61
C GLN A 28 10.68 10.30 6.31
N PHE A 29 10.00 10.23 5.17
CA PHE A 29 10.64 9.97 3.88
C PHE A 29 11.27 11.24 3.32
N SER A 30 12.56 11.15 2.99
CA SER A 30 13.28 12.25 2.31
C SER A 30 13.00 12.23 0.80
N GLY A 31 11.81 12.69 0.41
CA GLY A 31 11.36 12.78 -0.98
C GLY A 31 9.87 13.07 -1.09
N ASP A 32 9.32 12.93 -2.29
CA ASP A 32 7.90 13.12 -2.55
C ASP A 32 7.11 11.87 -2.15
N VAL A 33 5.91 12.07 -1.60
CA VAL A 33 4.95 11.00 -1.34
C VAL A 33 3.77 11.16 -2.29
N VAL A 34 3.53 10.14 -3.11
CA VAL A 34 2.38 10.04 -4.00
C VAL A 34 1.29 9.21 -3.33
N LEU A 35 0.20 9.87 -2.96
CA LEU A 35 -1.02 9.29 -2.46
C LEU A 35 -1.93 8.97 -3.64
N THR A 36 -2.41 7.73 -3.75
CA THR A 36 -3.37 7.38 -4.81
C THR A 36 -4.71 6.91 -4.29
N ALA A 37 -5.73 7.11 -5.11
CA ALA A 37 -7.08 6.63 -4.90
C ALA A 37 -7.80 6.45 -6.23
N ARG A 38 -8.75 5.54 -6.27
CA ARG A 38 -9.62 5.34 -7.44
C ARG A 38 -10.53 6.54 -7.69
N ASP A 39 -11.03 7.12 -6.59
CA ASP A 39 -11.93 8.26 -6.61
C ASP A 39 -11.15 9.54 -6.36
N GLU A 40 -11.21 10.46 -7.31
CA GLU A 40 -10.43 11.71 -7.30
C GLU A 40 -10.85 12.64 -6.17
N ALA A 41 -12.16 12.80 -5.94
CA ALA A 41 -12.66 13.67 -4.87
C ALA A 41 -12.16 13.21 -3.49
N ARG A 42 -12.25 11.91 -3.19
CA ARG A 42 -11.73 11.35 -1.93
C ARG A 42 -10.21 11.43 -1.83
N GLY A 43 -9.50 11.26 -2.94
CA GLY A 43 -8.05 11.41 -2.99
C GLY A 43 -7.60 12.84 -2.69
N LEU A 44 -8.23 13.84 -3.32
CA LEU A 44 -7.96 15.25 -3.07
C LEU A 44 -8.34 15.67 -1.64
N ALA A 45 -9.45 15.17 -1.10
CA ALA A 45 -9.83 15.41 0.30
C ALA A 45 -8.77 14.86 1.28
N ALA A 46 -8.22 13.67 1.01
CA ALA A 46 -7.13 13.11 1.81
C ALA A 46 -5.84 13.97 1.73
N VAL A 47 -5.50 14.49 0.54
CA VAL A 47 -4.38 15.43 0.41
C VAL A 47 -4.61 16.70 1.23
N GLN A 48 -5.81 17.29 1.16
CA GLN A 48 -6.15 18.48 1.95
C GLN A 48 -6.04 18.23 3.46
N GLN A 49 -6.47 17.06 3.93
CA GLN A 49 -6.34 16.67 5.33
C GLN A 49 -4.87 16.63 5.76
N LEU A 50 -4.00 15.99 4.97
CA LEU A 50 -2.56 15.93 5.26
C LEU A 50 -1.89 17.31 5.15
N GLN A 51 -2.34 18.16 4.23
CA GLN A 51 -1.88 19.55 4.13
C GLN A 51 -2.24 20.38 5.36
N ALA A 52 -3.42 20.16 5.97
CA ALA A 52 -3.79 20.79 7.22
C ALA A 52 -2.88 20.38 8.40
N GLU A 53 -2.21 19.22 8.29
CA GLU A 53 -1.19 18.75 9.24
C GLU A 53 0.22 19.27 8.92
N GLY A 54 0.38 20.13 7.90
CA GLY A 54 1.67 20.68 7.46
C GLY A 54 2.47 19.74 6.55
N LEU A 55 1.84 18.68 6.04
CA LEU A 55 2.46 17.70 5.13
C LEU A 55 2.16 18.06 3.67
N SER A 56 2.91 17.53 2.71
CA SER A 56 2.76 17.88 1.29
C SER A 56 2.75 16.67 0.35
N PRO A 57 1.79 15.73 0.50
CA PRO A 57 1.63 14.64 -0.46
C PRO A 57 1.13 15.16 -1.81
N ARG A 58 1.49 14.45 -2.89
CA ARG A 58 0.94 14.64 -4.23
C ARG A 58 -0.15 13.60 -4.47
N PHE A 59 -1.26 14.02 -5.08
CA PHE A 59 -2.29 13.09 -5.52
C PHE A 59 -2.00 12.58 -6.93
N HIS A 60 -2.25 11.28 -7.17
CA HIS A 60 -2.42 10.73 -8.51
C HIS A 60 -3.57 9.72 -8.50
N LYS A 61 -4.50 9.81 -9.46
CA LYS A 61 -5.59 8.84 -9.58
C LYS A 61 -5.03 7.45 -9.91
N LEU A 62 -5.52 6.43 -9.23
CA LEU A 62 -5.19 5.04 -9.52
C LEU A 62 -6.39 4.14 -9.24
N ASP A 63 -6.90 3.50 -10.29
CA ASP A 63 -7.69 2.29 -10.16
C ASP A 63 -6.80 1.08 -10.46
N ILE A 64 -6.60 0.21 -9.48
CA ILE A 64 -5.75 -0.97 -9.64
C ILE A 64 -6.43 -2.08 -10.45
N ASP A 65 -7.74 -1.97 -10.70
CA ASP A 65 -8.48 -2.87 -11.57
C ASP A 65 -8.47 -2.42 -13.05
N ASP A 66 -7.83 -1.29 -13.35
CA ASP A 66 -7.71 -0.72 -14.70
C ASP A 66 -6.24 -0.58 -15.12
N LEU A 67 -5.82 -1.42 -16.07
CA LEU A 67 -4.45 -1.42 -16.59
C LEU A 67 -4.05 -0.08 -17.23
N GLN A 68 -4.98 0.67 -17.82
CA GLN A 68 -4.66 1.99 -18.37
C GLN A 68 -4.37 2.99 -17.25
N SER A 69 -5.14 2.95 -16.16
CA SER A 69 -4.87 3.76 -14.97
C SER A 69 -3.50 3.43 -14.37
N ILE A 70 -3.11 2.16 -14.31
CA ILE A 70 -1.78 1.73 -13.83
C ILE A 70 -0.67 2.26 -14.74
N ARG A 71 -0.84 2.14 -16.07
CA ARG A 71 0.15 2.63 -17.05
C ARG A 71 0.29 4.15 -17.04
N ALA A 72 -0.80 4.88 -16.85
CA ALA A 72 -0.74 6.33 -16.68
C ALA A 72 0.12 6.72 -15.46
N LEU A 73 -0.06 6.02 -14.33
CA LEU A 73 0.77 6.22 -13.14
C LEU A 73 2.23 5.84 -13.38
N ARG A 74 2.49 4.72 -14.05
CA ARG A 74 3.85 4.29 -14.46
C ARG A 74 4.55 5.38 -15.28
N ASP A 75 3.87 5.92 -16.28
CA ASP A 75 4.44 6.92 -17.18
C ASP A 75 4.66 8.25 -16.46
N PHE A 76 3.75 8.65 -15.57
CA PHE A 76 3.94 9.77 -14.65
C PHE A 76 5.19 9.59 -13.79
N LEU A 77 5.35 8.44 -13.12
CA LEU A 77 6.51 8.18 -12.25
C LEU A 77 7.83 8.21 -13.02
N ARG A 78 7.85 7.60 -14.21
CA ARG A 78 9.03 7.61 -15.09
C ARG A 78 9.39 9.02 -15.54
N LYS A 79 8.39 9.81 -15.92
CA LYS A 79 8.60 11.18 -16.42
C LYS A 79 9.08 12.13 -15.33
N GLU A 80 8.43 12.12 -14.17
CA GLU A 80 8.66 13.11 -13.11
C GLU A 80 9.85 12.75 -12.22
N TYR A 81 10.08 11.46 -11.96
CA TYR A 81 11.07 11.00 -10.98
C TYR A 81 12.16 10.09 -11.56
N GLY A 82 12.04 9.70 -12.84
CA GLY A 82 12.95 8.75 -13.47
C GLY A 82 12.83 7.31 -12.95
N GLY A 83 11.87 7.02 -12.06
CA GLY A 83 11.69 5.72 -11.42
C GLY A 83 10.93 5.81 -10.09
N LEU A 84 10.90 4.71 -9.34
CA LEU A 84 10.20 4.58 -8.06
C LEU A 84 11.17 4.11 -6.96
N ASP A 85 11.09 4.69 -5.76
CA ASP A 85 11.94 4.31 -4.62
C ASP A 85 11.21 3.40 -3.62
N VAL A 86 9.92 3.65 -3.36
CA VAL A 86 9.09 2.87 -2.43
C VAL A 86 7.72 2.63 -3.04
N LEU A 87 7.26 1.37 -3.04
CA LEU A 87 5.90 0.97 -3.41
C LEU A 87 5.20 0.32 -2.21
N VAL A 88 4.07 0.89 -1.79
CA VAL A 88 3.19 0.31 -0.78
C VAL A 88 1.89 -0.14 -1.45
N ASN A 89 1.74 -1.47 -1.62
CA ASN A 89 0.52 -2.10 -2.10
C ASN A 89 -0.51 -2.20 -0.96
N ASN A 90 -1.36 -1.18 -0.83
CA ASN A 90 -2.38 -1.11 0.22
C ASN A 90 -3.82 -1.11 -0.34
N ALA A 91 -4.03 -0.73 -1.60
CA ALA A 91 -5.36 -0.74 -2.20
C ALA A 91 -5.99 -2.14 -2.12
N GLY A 92 -7.20 -2.19 -1.57
CA GLY A 92 -7.94 -3.42 -1.40
C GLY A 92 -9.37 -3.16 -0.94
N ILE A 93 -10.22 -4.16 -1.09
CA ILE A 93 -11.61 -4.17 -0.66
C ILE A 93 -11.89 -5.38 0.22
N ALA A 94 -12.87 -5.21 1.10
CA ALA A 94 -13.50 -6.27 1.83
C ALA A 94 -14.98 -5.93 1.96
N PHE A 95 -15.83 -6.91 1.73
CA PHE A 95 -17.26 -6.79 2.01
C PHE A 95 -17.48 -6.88 3.53
N LYS A 96 -18.54 -6.24 4.01
CA LYS A 96 -18.93 -6.38 5.41
C LYS A 96 -19.58 -7.74 5.65
N THR A 97 -19.56 -8.21 6.88
CA THR A 97 -20.15 -9.50 7.26
C THR A 97 -21.64 -9.60 6.95
N ASP A 98 -22.35 -8.47 6.97
CA ASP A 98 -23.79 -8.34 6.72
C ASP A 98 -24.12 -7.87 5.29
N ASP A 99 -23.15 -7.89 4.37
CA ASP A 99 -23.38 -7.47 2.98
C ASP A 99 -24.29 -8.49 2.24
N PRO A 100 -25.36 -8.04 1.56
CA PRO A 100 -26.32 -8.93 0.91
C PRO A 100 -25.84 -9.52 -0.41
N THR A 101 -24.67 -9.10 -0.92
CA THR A 101 -24.13 -9.59 -2.19
C THR A 101 -23.82 -11.09 -2.11
N PRO A 102 -24.16 -11.91 -3.13
CA PRO A 102 -23.80 -13.32 -3.15
C PRO A 102 -22.30 -13.56 -2.98
N PHE A 103 -21.93 -14.60 -2.23
CA PHE A 103 -20.52 -14.82 -1.83
C PHE A 103 -19.59 -15.05 -3.02
N ASP A 104 -20.04 -15.73 -4.07
CA ASP A 104 -19.31 -15.93 -5.31
C ASP A 104 -18.93 -14.59 -5.98
N ILE A 105 -19.88 -13.64 -6.03
CA ILE A 105 -19.62 -12.30 -6.53
C ILE A 105 -18.67 -11.53 -5.61
N GLN A 106 -18.84 -11.64 -4.29
CA GLN A 106 -17.91 -11.03 -3.32
C GLN A 106 -16.49 -11.54 -3.52
N ALA A 107 -16.33 -12.86 -3.67
CA ALA A 107 -15.05 -13.51 -3.86
C ALA A 107 -14.39 -13.10 -5.18
N GLU A 108 -15.14 -13.07 -6.28
CA GLU A 108 -14.63 -12.63 -7.58
C GLU A 108 -14.13 -11.19 -7.54
N VAL A 109 -14.93 -10.27 -7.01
CA VAL A 109 -14.57 -8.84 -6.90
C VAL A 109 -13.37 -8.65 -5.96
N THR A 110 -13.35 -9.35 -4.83
CA THR A 110 -12.22 -9.29 -3.89
C THR A 110 -10.93 -9.83 -4.50
N MET A 111 -10.98 -10.95 -5.21
CA MET A 111 -9.82 -11.52 -5.89
C MET A 111 -9.33 -10.63 -7.04
N LYS A 112 -10.26 -10.04 -7.79
CA LYS A 112 -9.94 -9.07 -8.85
C LYS A 112 -9.11 -7.92 -8.29
N THR A 113 -9.61 -7.24 -7.25
CA THR A 113 -8.92 -6.08 -6.69
C THR A 113 -7.68 -6.45 -5.87
N ASN A 114 -7.83 -7.31 -4.87
CA ASN A 114 -6.77 -7.49 -3.86
C ASN A 114 -5.60 -8.31 -4.39
N PHE A 115 -5.84 -9.22 -5.34
CA PHE A 115 -4.81 -10.08 -5.90
C PHE A 115 -4.42 -9.66 -7.32
N PHE A 116 -5.34 -9.73 -8.28
CA PHE A 116 -5.01 -9.48 -9.68
C PHE A 116 -4.62 -8.02 -9.94
N GLY A 117 -5.35 -7.06 -9.38
CA GLY A 117 -5.00 -5.64 -9.48
C GLY A 117 -3.64 -5.33 -8.86
N THR A 118 -3.36 -5.86 -7.66
CA THR A 118 -2.04 -5.73 -7.02
C THR A 118 -0.93 -6.35 -7.87
N ARG A 119 -1.15 -7.54 -8.45
CA ARG A 119 -0.20 -8.18 -9.37
C ARG A 119 0.08 -7.30 -10.59
N ASP A 120 -0.95 -6.68 -11.16
CA ASP A 120 -0.82 -5.86 -12.37
C ASP A 120 -0.07 -4.55 -12.06
N VAL A 121 -0.31 -3.94 -10.88
CA VAL A 121 0.50 -2.84 -10.36
C VAL A 121 1.97 -3.24 -10.25
N CYS A 122 2.26 -4.39 -9.62
CA CYS A 122 3.63 -4.88 -9.51
C CYS A 122 4.26 -5.12 -10.89
N THR A 123 3.53 -5.72 -11.81
CA THR A 123 4.03 -6.03 -13.17
C THR A 123 4.46 -4.75 -13.90
N GLU A 124 3.69 -3.68 -13.79
CA GLU A 124 3.98 -2.42 -14.49
C GLU A 124 4.97 -1.52 -13.74
N LEU A 125 5.00 -1.56 -12.40
CA LEU A 125 5.82 -0.64 -11.59
C LEU A 125 7.15 -1.22 -11.10
N LEU A 126 7.28 -2.54 -10.91
CA LEU A 126 8.56 -3.13 -10.49
C LEU A 126 9.72 -2.83 -11.44
N PRO A 127 9.54 -2.81 -12.79
CA PRO A 127 10.60 -2.41 -13.70
C PRO A 127 11.06 -0.94 -13.57
N LEU A 128 10.30 -0.10 -12.87
CA LEU A 128 10.68 1.29 -12.57
C LEU A 128 11.47 1.46 -11.27
N MET A 129 11.57 0.40 -10.45
CA MET A 129 12.25 0.50 -9.17
C MET A 129 13.71 0.88 -9.37
N LYS A 130 14.14 1.97 -8.72
CA LYS A 130 15.53 2.44 -8.81
C LYS A 130 16.45 1.46 -8.08
N PRO A 131 17.75 1.36 -8.43
CA PRO A 131 18.72 0.52 -7.71
C PRO A 131 18.84 0.86 -6.23
N GLN A 132 18.59 2.12 -5.86
CA GLN A 132 18.54 2.63 -4.48
C GLN A 132 17.18 2.41 -3.80
N GLY A 133 16.18 1.92 -4.53
CA GLY A 133 15.00 1.24 -4.00
C GLY A 133 15.43 -0.10 -3.40
N GLU A 134 16.36 -0.04 -2.46
CA GLU A 134 16.77 -1.15 -1.64
C GLU A 134 15.56 -1.56 -0.81
N PRO A 135 15.16 -2.85 -0.78
CA PRO A 135 14.55 -3.39 0.42
C PRO A 135 15.64 -3.32 1.50
N HIS A 136 15.75 -2.16 2.15
CA HIS A 136 16.68 -1.77 3.20
C HIS A 136 17.55 -2.94 3.68
N GLN A 137 18.69 -3.20 3.02
CA GLN A 137 19.79 -4.10 3.44
C GLN A 137 19.45 -5.03 4.62
N GLY A 138 18.83 -6.18 4.33
CA GLY A 138 18.46 -7.21 5.31
C GLY A 138 16.97 -7.56 5.32
N PRO A 139 16.54 -8.68 5.94
CA PRO A 139 15.14 -9.08 5.96
C PRO A 139 14.34 -8.14 6.87
N LYS A 140 14.03 -6.95 6.37
CA LYS A 140 13.00 -6.07 6.90
C LYS A 140 12.00 -5.85 5.78
N LEU A 141 11.13 -6.85 5.61
CA LEU A 141 9.77 -6.61 5.18
C LEU A 141 9.26 -5.44 6.03
N TRP A 142 8.81 -4.35 5.43
CA TRP A 142 8.19 -3.24 6.15
C TRP A 142 6.85 -3.73 6.72
N CYS A 143 6.91 -4.51 7.79
CA CYS A 143 5.81 -4.85 8.66
C CYS A 143 5.79 -3.80 9.77
N PHE A 144 4.83 -2.89 9.70
CA PHE A 144 4.51 -1.84 10.69
C PHE A 144 4.30 -2.34 12.15
N TRP A 145 4.38 -3.65 12.40
CA TRP A 145 4.10 -4.25 13.70
C TRP A 145 5.27 -4.23 14.69
N HIS A 146 6.49 -3.88 14.25
CA HIS A 146 7.67 -4.02 15.09
C HIS A 146 8.07 -2.75 15.88
N ASP A 147 7.50 -1.59 15.55
CA ASP A 147 7.91 -0.29 16.12
C ASP A 147 6.79 0.41 16.93
N LEU A 148 5.73 -0.30 17.32
CA LEU A 148 4.79 0.20 18.34
C LEU A 148 5.44 0.05 19.74
N PRO A 149 5.40 1.08 20.60
CA PRO A 149 5.90 0.97 21.96
C PRO A 149 5.16 -0.15 22.71
N LEU A 150 5.95 -1.02 23.34
CA LEU A 150 5.56 -2.19 24.13
C LEU A 150 4.94 -1.78 25.49
N PRO A 151 3.63 -1.53 25.61
CA PRO A 151 2.98 -2.05 26.80
C PRO A 151 1.50 -2.43 26.58
N LEU A 152 1.18 -3.45 25.78
CA LEU A 152 -0.16 -4.09 25.85
C LEU A 152 -0.16 -5.63 25.64
N TRP A 153 0.99 -6.30 25.66
CA TRP A 153 1.10 -7.72 25.26
C TRP A 153 0.63 -8.82 26.25
N PRO A 154 0.38 -8.64 27.57
CA PRO A 154 0.21 -9.83 28.42
C PRO A 154 -1.17 -10.53 28.35
N HIS A 155 -2.16 -10.04 27.59
CA HIS A 155 -3.54 -10.56 27.69
C HIS A 155 -4.06 -11.39 26.51
N LEU A 156 -3.23 -11.71 25.51
CA LEU A 156 -3.67 -12.46 24.31
C LEU A 156 -3.01 -13.83 24.11
N GLN A 157 -2.28 -14.35 25.10
CA GLN A 157 -1.83 -15.74 25.05
C GLN A 157 -2.94 -16.68 25.54
N THR A 158 -3.79 -17.16 24.63
CA THR A 158 -4.50 -18.41 24.85
C THR A 158 -3.50 -19.57 24.71
N PRO A 159 -3.46 -20.55 25.62
CA PRO A 159 -2.57 -21.70 25.49
C PRO A 159 -2.92 -22.49 24.22
N GLY A 160 -1.96 -22.62 23.31
CA GLY A 160 -2.10 -23.43 22.11
C GLY A 160 -2.21 -24.93 22.42
N PRO A 161 -2.84 -25.72 21.54
CA PRO A 161 -3.02 -27.14 21.79
C PRO A 161 -1.68 -27.90 21.68
N SER A 162 -1.50 -28.86 22.57
CA SER A 162 -0.37 -29.80 22.61
C SER A 162 -0.30 -30.69 21.36
N PRO A 163 0.90 -31.06 20.89
CA PRO A 163 1.08 -31.74 19.61
C PRO A 163 0.55 -33.19 19.63
N CYS A 164 -0.37 -33.50 18.72
CA CYS A 164 -0.77 -34.88 18.43
C CYS A 164 0.38 -35.65 17.77
N SER A 165 0.78 -36.76 18.39
CA SER A 165 1.69 -37.75 17.83
C SER A 165 1.02 -38.50 16.67
N ALA A 166 1.54 -38.35 15.45
CA ALA A 166 1.16 -39.19 14.32
C ALA A 166 1.77 -40.59 14.48
N THR A 167 0.93 -41.61 14.59
CA THR A 167 1.33 -43.02 14.41
C THR A 167 1.01 -43.41 12.96
N PRO A 168 1.93 -44.01 12.21
CA PRO A 168 1.72 -44.31 10.80
C PRO A 168 0.84 -45.55 10.61
N ALA A 169 -0.01 -45.51 9.58
CA ALA A 169 -0.62 -46.65 8.91
C ALA A 169 -0.39 -46.48 7.40
#